data_AF-A0A950ZY00-F1
#
_entry.id   AF-A0A950ZY00-F1
#
_cell.length_a   1.000
_cell.length_b   1.000
_cell.length_c   1.000
_cell.angle_alpha   90.00
_cell.angle_beta   90.00
_cell.angle_gamma   90.00
#
_symmetry.space_group_name_H-M   'P 1'
#
loop_
_entity.id
_entity.type
_entity.pdbx_description
1 polymer ?
#
loop_
_entity_poly.entity_id
_entity_poly.type
_entity_poly.pdbx_seq_one_letter_code
_entity_poly.pdbx_strand_id
1 'polypeptide(L)'
;MALAPADASLERSLSRLSVRAGFALWWERLWPALVPLLGVMALFVAVSWLGVIAALPSWTRLVVLVAFAASALASLVPLARIAPPSRAERLRRIDRDSGAKHGLASAWTDELGAGRRDGATRLLWEAHRGRLRSALSRARVAWPRPGMVARDRYALRTVPLLVLAAAFFAAGPDRLEKVAAALDARAAGGPSVEARIDGWIDPPTYTRMPPLVIDFAKAEDGALELRAPVGSTLVLRWPEGSGVAAQPSPALKAQQQAPISSGVNESRWRITGDGTVRITGGPRETRLSIASIANEPPSVRIVGEPKTNIRGTVTLSYEGSDEYGITSVETRFADPRWHGRAMASGHPLVAPPLANLPPPPNRPGAPPARDTFDLSGHPWAGTEVTLRLAAKDEAGLEGTSDPVSLTLPAHPFTKPLARALVEQRRKLALDADQHSQVLEALHALMIAPEKFMPEAGIYVSLRSIARSLSSATNDDQLREVLGNLWE
;
A
#
# COMPACT_ATOMS: atom_id res chain seq x y z
N MET A 1 59.13 71.57 24.93
CA MET A 1 60.00 70.68 25.73
C MET A 1 60.03 69.33 25.01
N ALA A 2 61.05 69.09 24.19
CA ALA A 2 61.17 67.86 23.41
C ALA A 2 61.51 66.70 24.35
N LEU A 3 60.68 65.65 24.37
CA LEU A 3 60.98 64.41 25.10
C LEU A 3 62.28 63.81 24.52
N ALA A 4 63.20 63.38 25.38
CA ALA A 4 64.40 62.68 24.95
C ALA A 4 64.01 61.44 24.11
N PRO A 5 64.74 61.08 23.03
CA PRO A 5 64.39 59.97 22.13
C PRO A 5 64.25 58.63 22.87
N ALA A 6 64.93 58.52 23.99
CA ALA A 6 64.95 57.39 24.88
C ALA A 6 63.61 57.25 25.67
N ASP A 7 62.88 58.33 25.95
CA ASP A 7 61.59 58.30 26.66
C ASP A 7 60.45 57.84 25.74
N ALA A 8 60.50 58.24 24.46
CA ALA A 8 59.49 57.85 23.46
C ALA A 8 59.45 56.34 23.18
N SER A 9 60.59 55.63 23.22
CA SER A 9 60.64 54.17 23.02
C SER A 9 60.06 53.39 24.21
N LEU A 10 60.23 53.92 25.42
CA LEU A 10 59.63 53.37 26.64
C LEU A 10 58.12 53.59 26.68
N GLU A 11 57.64 54.77 26.31
CA GLU A 11 56.21 55.06 26.22
C GLU A 11 55.49 54.13 25.24
N ARG A 12 56.10 53.84 24.08
CA ARG A 12 55.58 52.84 23.13
C ARG A 12 55.57 51.42 23.69
N SER A 13 56.58 51.07 24.49
CA SER A 13 56.67 49.76 25.12
C SER A 13 55.62 49.61 26.23
N LEU A 14 55.42 50.66 27.03
CA LEU A 14 54.38 50.72 28.06
C LEU A 14 52.98 50.75 27.48
N SER A 15 52.74 51.43 26.36
CA SER A 15 51.44 51.41 25.70
C SER A 15 51.10 50.00 25.22
N ARG A 16 52.05 49.27 24.60
CA ARG A 16 51.88 47.86 24.20
C ARG A 16 51.62 46.95 25.41
N LEU A 17 52.37 47.11 26.50
CA LEU A 17 52.15 46.34 27.72
C LEU A 17 50.79 46.67 28.35
N SER A 18 50.35 47.92 28.30
CA SER A 18 49.04 48.34 28.80
C SER A 18 47.89 47.73 27.99
N VAL A 19 48.02 47.62 26.67
CA VAL A 19 47.02 46.93 25.83
C VAL A 19 46.96 45.45 26.17
N ARG A 20 48.12 44.78 26.34
CA ARG A 20 48.19 43.37 26.76
C ARG A 20 47.59 43.14 28.14
N ALA A 21 47.90 44.00 29.11
CA ALA A 21 47.32 43.94 30.46
C ALA A 21 45.81 44.20 30.43
N GLY A 22 45.35 45.11 29.57
CA GLY A 22 43.93 45.38 29.34
C GLY A 22 43.21 44.16 28.77
N PHE A 23 43.75 43.55 27.71
CA PHE A 23 43.20 42.33 27.13
C PHE A 23 43.16 41.19 28.14
N ALA A 24 44.22 41.00 28.93
CA ALA A 24 44.27 39.95 29.94
C ALA A 24 43.22 40.15 31.05
N LEU A 25 43.06 41.36 31.57
CA LEU A 25 42.02 41.69 32.55
C LEU A 25 40.61 41.54 31.98
N TRP A 26 40.41 41.97 30.73
CA TRP A 26 39.13 41.83 30.05
C TRP A 26 38.78 40.35 29.85
N TRP A 27 39.73 39.53 29.39
CA TRP A 27 39.55 38.08 29.24
C TRP A 27 39.27 37.37 30.58
N GLU A 28 39.95 37.78 31.66
CA GLU A 28 39.71 37.25 33.01
C GLU A 28 38.33 37.61 33.55
N ARG A 29 37.73 38.72 33.12
CA ARG A 29 36.35 39.09 33.46
C ARG A 29 35.33 38.41 32.54
N LEU A 30 35.66 38.27 31.26
CA LEU A 30 34.79 37.71 30.24
C LEU A 30 34.63 36.20 30.39
N TRP A 31 35.74 35.47 30.57
CA TRP A 31 35.72 34.01 30.59
C TRP A 31 34.80 33.42 31.67
N PRO A 32 34.86 33.86 32.94
CA PRO A 32 33.94 33.35 33.97
C PRO A 32 32.48 33.69 33.72
N ALA A 33 32.20 34.78 32.99
CA ALA A 33 30.85 35.20 32.65
C ALA A 33 30.30 34.46 31.42
N LEU A 34 31.16 34.02 30.49
CA LEU A 34 30.79 33.19 29.35
C LEU A 34 30.53 31.73 29.70
N VAL A 35 31.23 31.19 30.70
CA VAL A 35 31.11 29.77 31.10
C VAL A 35 29.68 29.33 31.44
N PRO A 36 28.86 30.06 32.22
CA PRO A 36 27.48 29.64 32.48
C PRO A 36 26.62 29.60 31.20
N LEU A 37 26.78 30.57 30.30
CA LEU A 37 26.07 30.59 29.01
C LEU A 37 26.47 29.38 28.16
N LEU A 38 27.77 29.12 28.02
CA LEU A 38 28.27 27.94 27.30
C LEU A 38 27.80 26.63 27.93
N GLY A 39 27.72 26.57 29.27
CA GLY A 39 27.20 25.41 29.98
C GLY A 39 25.73 25.13 29.71
N VAL A 40 24.87 26.17 29.73
CA VAL A 40 23.44 26.05 29.40
C VAL A 40 23.25 25.63 27.94
N MET A 41 23.98 26.25 27.01
CA MET A 41 23.94 25.90 25.58
C MET A 41 24.39 24.46 25.35
N ALA A 42 25.51 24.04 25.96
CA ALA A 42 26.01 22.67 25.87
C ALA A 42 25.00 21.66 26.43
N LEU A 43 24.38 21.97 27.57
CA LEU A 43 23.37 21.10 28.17
C LEU A 43 22.12 20.98 27.29
N PHE A 44 21.63 22.09 26.74
CA PHE A 44 20.48 22.09 25.84
C PHE A 44 20.73 21.22 24.60
N VAL A 45 21.89 21.38 23.97
CA VAL A 45 22.28 20.58 22.80
C VAL A 45 22.39 19.11 23.18
N ALA A 46 23.03 18.80 24.31
CA ALA A 46 23.19 17.42 24.75
C ALA A 46 21.84 16.73 25.03
N VAL A 47 20.92 17.40 25.73
CA VAL A 47 19.57 16.89 26.01
C VAL A 47 18.75 16.74 24.72
N SER A 48 18.91 17.66 23.76
CA SER A 48 18.28 17.57 22.43
C SER A 48 18.79 16.37 21.63
N TRP A 49 20.11 16.15 21.63
CA TRP A 49 20.74 14.99 20.97
C TRP A 49 20.33 13.64 21.56
N LEU A 50 20.11 13.59 22.88
CA LEU A 50 19.57 12.42 23.56
C LEU A 50 18.06 12.19 23.27
N GLY A 51 17.38 13.13 22.61
CA GLY A 51 15.97 13.00 22.23
C GLY A 51 14.98 13.18 23.38
N VAL A 52 15.44 13.59 24.57
CA VAL A 52 14.59 13.73 25.77
C VAL A 52 13.50 14.79 25.56
N ILE A 53 13.83 15.92 24.93
CA ILE A 53 12.88 17.01 24.68
C ILE A 53 11.81 16.59 23.65
N ALA A 54 12.18 15.80 22.64
CA ALA A 54 11.26 15.30 21.63
C ALA A 54 10.30 14.24 22.19
N ALA A 55 10.75 13.41 23.14
CA ALA A 55 9.92 12.40 23.79
C ALA A 55 8.86 13.00 24.77
N LEU A 56 9.04 14.25 25.19
CA LEU A 56 8.12 14.90 26.13
C LEU A 56 6.80 15.34 25.46
N PRO A 57 5.65 15.25 26.17
CA PRO A 57 4.39 15.87 25.77
C PRO A 57 4.53 17.37 25.46
N SER A 58 3.65 17.90 24.61
CA SER A 58 3.73 19.27 24.06
C SER A 58 3.83 20.36 25.13
N TRP A 59 3.02 20.28 26.19
CA TRP A 59 3.05 21.26 27.29
C TRP A 59 4.34 21.19 28.11
N THR A 60 4.81 19.97 28.43
CA THR A 60 6.08 19.79 29.16
C THR A 60 7.28 20.25 28.34
N ARG A 61 7.26 20.04 27.02
CA ARG A 61 8.29 20.53 26.10
C ARG A 61 8.37 22.06 26.14
N LEU A 62 7.22 22.75 26.10
CA LEU A 62 7.17 24.21 26.16
C LEU A 62 7.72 24.73 27.50
N VAL A 63 7.36 24.11 28.63
CA VAL A 63 7.91 24.47 29.95
C VAL A 63 9.43 24.30 29.99
N VAL A 64 9.95 23.18 29.47
CA VAL A 64 11.40 22.92 29.42
C VAL A 64 12.12 23.93 28.52
N LEU A 65 11.58 24.25 27.35
CA LEU A 65 12.14 25.27 26.45
C LEU A 65 12.18 26.65 27.09
N VAL A 66 11.09 27.06 27.76
CA VAL A 66 11.02 28.33 28.50
C VAL A 66 12.04 28.34 29.64
N ALA A 67 12.23 27.24 30.36
CA ALA A 67 13.23 27.14 31.42
C ALA A 67 14.68 27.27 30.89
N PHE A 68 15.00 26.65 29.75
CA PHE A 68 16.30 26.81 29.09
C PHE A 68 16.50 28.25 28.59
N ALA A 69 15.48 28.85 27.98
CA ALA A 69 15.52 30.24 27.52
C ALA A 69 15.72 31.22 28.69
N ALA A 70 14.99 31.04 29.79
CA ALA A 70 15.15 31.84 31.00
C ALA A 70 16.54 31.68 31.62
N SER A 71 17.08 30.46 31.65
CA SER A 71 18.44 30.18 32.14
C SER A 71 19.51 30.82 31.26
N ALA A 72 19.33 30.78 29.93
CA ALA A 72 20.22 31.46 28.99
C ALA A 72 20.19 32.99 29.20
N LEU A 73 19.00 33.59 29.34
CA LEU A 73 18.85 35.02 29.63
C LEU A 73 19.49 35.41 30.97
N ALA A 74 19.29 34.61 32.03
CA ALA A 74 19.92 34.83 33.33
C ALA A 74 21.46 34.78 33.23
N SER A 75 22.01 33.91 32.39
CA SER A 75 23.46 33.81 32.16
C SER A 75 24.07 35.01 31.41
N LEU A 76 23.26 35.83 30.74
CA LEU A 76 23.72 37.06 30.07
C LEU A 76 23.87 38.25 31.04
N VAL A 77 23.21 38.23 32.20
CA VAL A 77 23.30 39.28 33.23
C VAL A 77 24.74 39.58 33.67
N PRO A 78 25.60 38.59 34.00
CA PRO A 78 27.00 38.87 34.34
C PRO A 78 27.80 39.42 33.17
N LEU A 79 27.46 39.06 31.92
CA LEU A 79 28.10 39.59 30.71
C LEU A 79 27.83 41.09 30.53
N ALA A 80 26.59 41.52 30.78
CA ALA A 80 26.18 42.91 30.68
C ALA A 80 26.81 43.81 31.75
N ARG A 81 27.31 43.24 32.86
CA ARG A 81 27.95 43.98 33.97
C ARG A 81 29.46 44.13 33.81
N ILE A 82 30.05 43.67 32.71
CA ILE A 82 31.49 43.76 32.47
C ILE A 82 31.88 45.18 32.05
N ALA A 83 32.54 45.91 32.95
CA ALA A 83 33.15 47.18 32.62
C ALA A 83 34.55 47.00 32.00
N PRO A 84 34.92 47.81 30.98
CA PRO A 84 36.27 47.80 30.42
C PRO A 84 37.31 48.18 31.50
N PRO A 85 38.50 47.55 31.50
CA PRO A 85 39.48 47.77 32.55
C PRO A 85 40.03 49.20 32.51
N SER A 86 40.05 49.86 33.67
CA SER A 86 40.51 51.24 33.76
C SER A 86 42.02 51.35 33.52
N ARG A 87 42.52 52.54 33.15
CA ARG A 87 43.97 52.76 32.98
C ARG A 87 44.76 52.41 34.25
N ALA A 88 44.21 52.74 35.43
CA ALA A 88 44.82 52.41 36.71
C ALA A 88 44.90 50.90 36.96
N GLU A 89 43.86 50.13 36.61
CA GLU A 89 43.87 48.67 36.75
C GLU A 89 44.91 48.00 35.84
N ARG A 90 45.07 48.52 34.61
CA ARG A 90 46.07 48.04 33.66
C ARG A 90 47.50 48.27 34.18
N LEU A 91 47.77 49.45 34.73
CA LEU A 91 49.08 49.78 35.32
C LEU A 91 49.36 48.94 36.58
N ARG A 92 48.39 48.80 37.50
CA ARG A 92 48.49 47.94 38.68
C ARG A 92 48.78 46.48 38.33
N ARG A 93 48.27 46.00 37.19
CA ARG A 93 48.59 44.64 36.71
C ARG A 93 50.04 44.53 36.23
N ILE A 94 50.53 45.49 35.45
CA ILE A 94 51.93 45.52 35.02
C ILE A 94 52.86 45.50 36.24
N ASP A 95 52.51 46.23 37.29
CA ASP A 95 53.27 46.26 38.54
C ASP A 95 53.29 44.91 39.27
N ARG A 96 52.12 44.28 39.39
CA ARG A 96 51.97 42.95 40.00
C ARG A 96 52.75 41.88 39.26
N ASP A 97 52.63 41.85 37.93
CA ASP A 97 53.23 40.82 37.08
C ASP A 97 54.75 41.00 36.95
N SER A 98 55.26 42.22 37.14
CA SER A 98 56.69 42.54 37.10
C SER A 98 57.41 42.32 38.45
N GLY A 99 56.69 41.89 39.50
CA GLY A 99 57.26 41.45 40.77
C GLY A 99 57.90 42.55 41.63
N ALA A 100 57.69 43.83 41.31
CA ALA A 100 58.28 44.94 42.03
C ALA A 100 57.41 45.38 43.21
N LYS A 101 58.00 45.47 44.41
CA LYS A 101 57.29 45.84 45.66
C LYS A 101 56.68 47.25 45.66
N HIS A 102 57.04 48.14 44.73
CA HIS A 102 56.71 49.57 44.78
C HIS A 102 56.23 50.17 43.42
N GLY A 103 55.19 49.60 42.81
CA GLY A 103 54.34 50.28 41.80
C GLY A 103 55.06 51.05 40.69
N LEU A 104 55.90 50.38 39.90
CA LEU A 104 56.80 50.98 38.90
C LEU A 104 56.07 51.75 37.78
N ALA A 105 54.99 51.19 37.27
CA ALA A 105 54.21 51.72 36.16
C ALA A 105 53.28 52.85 36.62
N SER A 106 52.76 52.79 37.85
CA SER A 106 52.06 53.92 38.47
C SER A 106 52.98 55.10 38.78
N ALA A 107 54.21 54.84 39.25
CA ALA A 107 55.18 55.88 39.60
C ALA A 107 55.72 56.61 38.36
N TRP A 108 55.77 55.96 37.19
CA TRP A 108 56.14 56.62 35.93
C TRP A 108 55.11 57.63 35.44
N THR A 109 53.82 57.41 35.77
CA THR A 109 52.76 58.37 35.45
C THR A 109 52.61 59.48 36.48
N ASP A 110 53.41 59.46 37.55
CA ASP A 110 53.38 60.47 38.59
C ASP A 110 54.14 61.73 38.15
N GLU A 111 53.61 62.89 38.52
CA GLU A 111 54.22 64.18 38.22
C GLU A 111 54.67 64.86 39.52
N LEU A 112 55.82 65.52 39.48
CA LEU A 112 56.33 66.25 40.65
C LEU A 112 55.39 67.41 41.00
N GLY A 113 54.59 67.24 42.07
CA GLY A 113 53.58 68.21 42.50
C GLY A 113 54.13 69.44 43.23
N ALA A 114 55.05 69.26 44.19
CA ALA A 114 55.69 70.33 44.96
C ALA A 114 57.23 70.25 44.84
N GLY A 115 57.93 71.39 44.89
CA GLY A 115 59.40 71.44 44.76
C GLY A 115 59.94 71.61 43.34
N ARG A 116 59.08 71.91 42.34
CA ARG A 116 59.50 72.10 40.93
C ARG A 116 60.51 73.24 40.74
N ARG A 117 60.70 74.15 41.71
CA ARG A 117 61.67 75.28 41.65
C ARG A 117 63.00 75.00 42.36
N ASP A 118 63.11 73.93 43.14
CA ASP A 118 64.35 73.57 43.84
C ASP A 118 65.22 72.65 42.98
N GLY A 119 66.49 73.01 42.81
CA GLY A 119 67.44 72.27 41.98
C GLY A 119 67.78 70.88 42.54
N ALA A 120 67.88 70.75 43.87
CA ALA A 120 68.21 69.48 44.52
C ALA A 120 67.09 68.44 44.35
N THR A 121 65.83 68.86 44.53
CA THR A 121 64.65 68.01 44.35
C THR A 121 64.51 67.50 42.90
N ARG A 122 64.84 68.33 41.88
CA ARG A 122 64.84 67.89 40.47
C ARG A 122 65.88 66.82 40.19
N LEU A 123 67.11 66.98 40.71
CA LEU A 123 68.18 65.99 40.52
C LEU A 123 67.82 64.64 41.12
N LEU A 124 67.20 64.62 42.31
CA LEU A 124 66.70 63.39 42.94
C LEU A 124 65.57 62.75 42.13
N TRP A 125 64.67 63.55 41.54
CA TRP A 125 63.61 63.06 40.65
C TRP A 125 64.16 62.47 39.35
N GLU A 126 65.15 63.11 38.74
CA GLU A 126 65.81 62.58 37.54
C GLU A 126 66.53 61.25 37.84
N ALA A 127 67.23 61.17 38.98
CA ALA A 127 67.83 59.92 39.46
C ALA A 127 66.77 58.84 39.79
N HIS A 128 65.58 59.22 40.26
CA HIS A 128 64.45 58.31 40.46
C HIS A 128 63.87 57.81 39.13
N ARG A 129 63.65 58.72 38.16
CA ARG A 129 63.21 58.37 36.80
C ARG A 129 64.20 57.45 36.07
N GLY A 130 65.51 57.66 36.25
CA GLY A 130 66.56 56.77 35.73
C GLY A 130 66.47 55.34 36.30
N ARG A 131 66.18 55.21 37.60
CA ARG A 131 65.94 53.91 38.25
C ARG A 131 64.63 53.25 37.80
N LEU A 132 63.54 54.02 37.66
CA LEU A 132 62.27 53.50 37.13
C LEU A 132 62.42 53.00 35.69
N ARG A 133 63.20 53.71 34.87
CA ARG A 133 63.47 53.36 33.47
C ARG A 133 64.15 51.98 33.32
N SER A 134 65.18 51.70 34.11
CA SER A 134 65.88 50.41 34.07
C SER A 134 65.05 49.26 34.69
N ALA A 135 64.11 49.58 35.57
CA ALA A 135 63.15 48.61 36.11
C ALA A 135 62.04 48.30 35.09
N LEU A 136 61.47 49.31 34.42
CA LEU A 136 60.38 49.17 33.46
C LEU A 136 60.80 48.51 32.14
N SER A 137 62.07 48.63 31.74
CA SER A 137 62.57 47.89 30.56
C SER A 137 62.51 46.37 30.72
N ARG A 138 62.43 45.87 31.98
CA ARG A 138 62.28 44.45 32.32
C ARG A 138 60.83 44.08 32.69
N ALA A 139 59.89 45.02 32.64
CA ALA A 139 58.50 44.77 32.97
C ALA A 139 57.86 43.76 32.02
N ARG A 140 57.04 42.85 32.56
CA ARG A 140 56.31 41.83 31.80
C ARG A 140 54.86 41.76 32.28
N VAL A 141 53.99 41.33 31.38
CA VAL A 141 52.58 41.03 31.69
C VAL A 141 52.42 39.52 31.58
N ALA A 142 51.87 38.89 32.61
CA ALA A 142 51.63 37.47 32.64
C ALA A 142 50.41 37.10 31.77
N TRP A 143 50.35 35.84 31.34
CA TRP A 143 49.19 35.31 30.63
C TRP A 143 47.90 35.45 31.46
N PRO A 144 46.73 35.60 30.81
CA PRO A 144 45.45 35.70 31.50
C PRO A 144 45.19 34.44 32.35
N ARG A 145 44.84 34.63 33.63
CA ARG A 145 44.50 33.56 34.57
C ARG A 145 43.09 33.80 35.09
N PRO A 146 42.04 33.30 34.41
CA PRO A 146 40.64 33.56 34.76
C PRO A 146 40.19 32.96 36.10
N GLY A 147 41.09 32.34 36.88
CA GLY A 147 40.83 31.98 38.28
C GLY A 147 39.68 31.00 38.50
N MET A 148 39.32 30.22 37.47
CA MET A 148 38.12 29.38 37.48
C MET A 148 38.12 28.31 38.58
N VAL A 149 39.28 27.91 39.09
CA VAL A 149 39.40 26.95 40.21
C VAL A 149 38.84 27.53 41.51
N ALA A 150 39.02 28.83 41.75
CA ALA A 150 38.48 29.49 42.94
C ALA A 150 36.97 29.75 42.83
N ARG A 151 36.45 29.88 41.61
CA ARG A 151 35.04 30.20 41.33
C ARG A 151 34.17 28.95 41.16
N ASP A 152 34.78 27.82 40.81
CA ASP A 152 34.14 26.53 40.58
C ASP A 152 34.97 25.42 41.24
N ARG A 153 34.78 25.26 42.56
CA ARG A 153 35.54 24.31 43.41
C ARG A 153 35.28 22.85 43.05
N TYR A 154 34.07 22.54 42.59
CA TYR A 154 33.62 21.18 42.25
C TYR A 154 33.73 20.87 40.75
N ALA A 155 34.30 21.78 39.95
CA ALA A 155 34.40 21.65 38.49
C ALA A 155 33.05 21.39 37.80
N LEU A 156 31.94 21.96 38.29
CA LEU A 156 30.60 21.78 37.73
C LEU A 156 30.53 22.15 36.25
N ARG A 157 31.44 23.02 35.77
CA ARG A 157 31.54 23.36 34.34
C ARG A 157 31.89 22.18 33.42
N THR A 158 32.53 21.13 33.92
CA THR A 158 32.92 19.98 33.09
C THR A 158 31.76 19.03 32.86
N VAL A 159 30.73 19.05 33.71
CA VAL A 159 29.57 18.15 33.60
C VAL A 159 28.81 18.36 32.28
N PRO A 160 28.39 19.58 31.87
CA PRO A 160 27.75 19.79 30.58
C PRO A 160 28.62 19.36 29.39
N LEU A 161 29.95 19.53 29.49
CA LEU A 161 30.87 19.17 28.42
C LEU A 161 31.04 17.65 28.27
N LEU A 162 31.07 16.92 29.40
CA LEU A 162 31.09 15.45 29.39
C LEU A 162 29.78 14.88 28.85
N VAL A 163 28.64 15.43 29.28
CA VAL A 163 27.31 14.99 28.78
C VAL A 163 27.17 15.31 27.29
N LEU A 164 27.65 16.48 26.84
CA LEU A 164 27.68 16.84 25.43
C LEU A 164 28.52 15.87 24.60
N ALA A 165 29.71 15.48 25.08
CA ALA A 165 30.56 14.51 24.40
C ALA A 165 29.90 13.12 24.32
N ALA A 166 29.30 12.64 25.41
CA ALA A 166 28.56 11.39 25.41
C ALA A 166 27.35 11.43 24.45
N ALA A 167 26.56 12.52 24.50
CA ALA A 167 25.42 12.73 23.62
C ALA A 167 25.83 12.83 22.15
N PHE A 168 27.00 13.41 21.84
CA PHE A 168 27.53 13.49 20.48
C PHE A 168 27.70 12.10 19.86
N PHE A 169 28.27 11.14 20.59
CA PHE A 169 28.42 9.77 20.10
C PHE A 169 27.08 9.02 20.05
N ALA A 170 26.19 9.25 21.00
CA ALA A 170 24.86 8.62 21.03
C ALA A 170 23.91 9.13 19.93
N ALA A 171 24.07 10.36 19.45
CA ALA A 171 23.10 11.01 18.57
C ALA A 171 22.99 10.41 17.16
N GLY A 172 24.00 9.69 16.65
CA GLY A 172 23.98 9.12 15.29
C GLY A 172 24.17 10.18 14.19
N PRO A 173 23.84 9.92 12.91
CA PRO A 173 23.96 10.90 11.83
C PRO A 173 22.93 12.06 11.91
N ASP A 174 21.77 11.85 12.53
CA ASP A 174 20.62 12.78 12.51
C ASP A 174 20.71 13.92 13.55
N ARG A 175 21.94 14.34 13.91
CA ARG A 175 22.19 15.24 15.06
C ARG A 175 21.57 16.63 14.88
N LEU A 176 21.54 17.11 13.63
CA LEU A 176 20.97 18.41 13.30
C LEU A 176 19.43 18.35 13.36
N GLU A 177 18.84 17.26 12.88
CA GLU A 177 17.39 17.04 12.91
C GLU A 177 16.87 16.93 14.34
N LYS A 178 17.59 16.25 15.23
CA LYS A 178 17.22 16.15 16.66
C LYS A 178 17.18 17.50 17.37
N VAL A 179 18.06 18.44 17.01
CA VAL A 179 18.05 19.80 17.56
C VAL A 179 16.91 20.63 16.95
N ALA A 180 16.66 20.50 15.64
CA ALA A 180 15.54 21.16 14.97
C ALA A 180 14.19 20.69 15.54
N ALA A 181 14.02 19.38 15.75
CA ALA A 181 12.82 18.80 16.34
C ALA A 181 12.57 19.27 17.78
N ALA A 182 13.62 19.56 18.54
CA ALA A 182 13.49 20.12 19.89
C ALA A 182 12.94 21.56 19.89
N LEU A 183 13.18 22.33 18.82
CA LEU A 183 12.73 23.72 18.66
C LEU A 183 11.36 23.84 17.99
N ASP A 184 10.86 22.77 17.37
CA ASP A 184 9.54 22.76 16.76
C ASP A 184 8.42 22.56 17.80
N ALA A 185 7.80 23.68 18.18
CA ALA A 185 6.64 23.71 19.07
C ALA A 185 5.33 23.30 18.36
N ARG A 186 5.32 23.21 17.01
CA ARG A 186 4.16 22.86 16.18
C ARG A 186 4.13 21.40 15.73
N ALA A 187 5.18 20.61 16.01
CA ALA A 187 5.15 19.15 15.95
C ALA A 187 4.25 18.56 17.08
N ALA A 188 3.04 19.12 17.20
CA ALA A 188 1.93 18.69 18.02
C ALA A 188 1.22 17.55 17.28
N GLY A 189 1.92 16.44 17.12
CA GLY A 189 1.36 15.14 16.84
C GLY A 189 2.24 14.17 17.60
N GLY A 190 1.66 13.35 18.49
CA GLY A 190 2.34 12.13 18.94
C GLY A 190 2.84 11.36 17.72
N PRO A 191 3.82 10.46 17.87
CA PRO A 191 4.62 9.92 16.76
C PRO A 191 3.71 9.73 15.55
N SER A 192 3.81 10.64 14.58
CA SER A 192 3.27 10.38 13.26
C SER A 192 4.23 9.32 12.75
N VAL A 193 3.96 8.07 13.15
CA VAL A 193 4.28 6.93 12.31
C VAL A 193 3.72 7.39 10.99
N GLU A 194 4.62 7.79 10.10
CA GLU A 194 4.29 8.17 8.75
C GLU A 194 3.34 7.08 8.27
N ALA A 195 2.05 7.40 8.21
CA ALA A 195 1.02 6.38 8.19
C ALA A 195 1.13 5.76 6.81
N ARG A 196 1.91 4.68 6.71
CA ARG A 196 2.10 3.96 5.48
C ARG A 196 0.77 3.29 5.19
N ILE A 197 0.08 3.86 4.22
CA ILE A 197 -1.14 3.31 3.67
C ILE A 197 -0.68 2.38 2.55
N ASP A 198 -0.92 1.09 2.73
CA ASP A 198 -0.66 0.08 1.70
C ASP A 198 -1.99 -0.31 1.09
N GLY A 199 -2.04 -0.39 -0.24
CA GLY A 199 -3.25 -0.73 -0.95
C GLY A 199 -2.96 -1.61 -2.14
N TRP A 200 -3.84 -2.55 -2.44
CA TRP A 200 -3.80 -3.29 -3.69
C TRP A 200 -5.22 -3.67 -4.13
N ILE A 201 -5.37 -3.94 -5.41
CA ILE A 201 -6.58 -4.52 -6.00
C ILE A 201 -6.25 -5.96 -6.34
N ASP A 202 -7.05 -6.89 -5.83
CA ASP A 202 -6.94 -8.32 -6.06
C ASP A 202 -8.01 -8.76 -7.08
N PRO A 203 -7.64 -9.02 -8.34
CA PRO A 203 -8.58 -9.47 -9.36
C PRO A 203 -9.14 -10.87 -9.07
N PRO A 204 -10.32 -11.22 -9.60
CA PRO A 204 -10.84 -12.57 -9.48
C PRO A 204 -9.89 -13.61 -10.10
N THR A 205 -9.90 -14.82 -9.57
CA THR A 205 -8.99 -15.91 -9.98
C THR A 205 -9.09 -16.23 -11.48
N TYR A 206 -10.29 -16.15 -12.05
CA TYR A 206 -10.55 -16.42 -13.47
C TYR A 206 -9.81 -15.45 -14.40
N THR A 207 -9.49 -14.24 -13.92
CA THR A 207 -8.79 -13.24 -14.74
C THR A 207 -7.32 -13.58 -14.94
N ARG A 208 -6.74 -14.41 -14.06
CA ARG A 208 -5.30 -14.74 -13.98
C ARG A 208 -4.39 -13.50 -13.94
N MET A 209 -4.94 -12.35 -13.56
CA MET A 209 -4.20 -11.12 -13.42
C MET A 209 -3.52 -11.08 -12.04
N PRO A 210 -2.25 -10.67 -11.96
CA PRO A 210 -1.58 -10.49 -10.68
C PRO A 210 -2.23 -9.32 -9.90
N PRO A 211 -2.13 -9.31 -8.55
CA PRO A 211 -2.59 -8.20 -7.74
C PRO A 211 -1.94 -6.87 -8.15
N LEU A 212 -2.76 -5.83 -8.29
CA LEU A 212 -2.34 -4.48 -8.68
C LEU A 212 -2.04 -3.67 -7.43
N VAL A 213 -0.77 -3.45 -7.13
CA VAL A 213 -0.35 -2.63 -5.98
C VAL A 213 -0.60 -1.15 -6.28
N ILE A 214 -1.21 -0.46 -5.32
CA ILE A 214 -1.53 0.96 -5.41
C ILE A 214 -0.33 1.76 -4.91
N ASP A 215 0.29 2.50 -5.81
CA ASP A 215 1.38 3.41 -5.49
C ASP A 215 0.84 4.81 -5.24
N PHE A 216 0.61 5.14 -3.96
CA PHE A 216 0.10 6.44 -3.55
C PHE A 216 1.07 7.60 -3.83
N ALA A 217 2.35 7.33 -4.11
CA ALA A 217 3.31 8.38 -4.47
C ALA A 217 3.05 8.94 -5.88
N LYS A 218 2.35 8.20 -6.75
CA LYS A 218 2.00 8.60 -8.11
C LYS A 218 0.70 9.41 -8.21
N ALA A 219 0.08 9.77 -7.09
CA ALA A 219 -1.13 10.57 -7.10
C ALA A 219 -0.82 12.02 -7.53
N GLU A 220 -1.27 12.41 -8.73
CA GLU A 220 -1.21 13.79 -9.23
C GLU A 220 -2.42 14.57 -8.69
N ASP A 221 -2.18 15.75 -8.09
CA ASP A 221 -3.22 16.57 -7.43
C ASP A 221 -4.10 15.81 -6.41
N GLY A 222 -3.55 14.75 -5.81
CA GLY A 222 -4.28 13.91 -4.86
C GLY A 222 -5.34 13.01 -5.51
N ALA A 223 -5.29 12.80 -6.83
CA ALA A 223 -6.12 11.85 -7.55
C ALA A 223 -5.27 10.72 -8.15
N LEU A 224 -5.78 9.49 -8.10
CA LEU A 224 -5.17 8.34 -8.76
C LEU A 224 -6.24 7.57 -9.53
N GLU A 225 -6.01 7.34 -10.81
CA GLU A 225 -6.91 6.56 -11.66
C GLU A 225 -6.36 5.17 -11.92
N LEU A 226 -7.14 4.14 -11.62
CA LEU A 226 -6.80 2.74 -11.85
C LEU A 226 -7.92 2.06 -12.63
N ARG A 227 -7.55 1.01 -13.38
CA ARG A 227 -8.50 0.15 -14.10
C ARG A 227 -8.45 -1.24 -13.51
N ALA A 228 -9.61 -1.83 -13.24
CA ALA A 228 -9.70 -3.19 -12.70
C ALA A 228 -10.96 -3.92 -13.20
N PRO A 229 -10.90 -5.25 -13.40
CA PRO A 229 -12.08 -6.05 -13.73
C PRO A 229 -13.18 -5.97 -12.66
N VAL A 230 -14.44 -6.02 -13.08
CA VAL A 230 -15.58 -6.17 -12.16
C VAL A 230 -15.42 -7.45 -11.34
N GLY A 231 -15.78 -7.40 -10.05
CA GLY A 231 -15.61 -8.50 -9.11
C GLY A 231 -14.26 -8.52 -8.38
N SER A 232 -13.30 -7.67 -8.78
CA SER A 232 -12.04 -7.46 -8.06
C SER A 232 -12.26 -6.92 -6.64
N THR A 233 -11.35 -7.23 -5.73
CA THR A 233 -11.40 -6.78 -4.33
C THR A 233 -10.32 -5.74 -4.07
N LEU A 234 -10.73 -4.51 -3.77
CA LEU A 234 -9.83 -3.48 -3.27
C LEU A 234 -9.54 -3.74 -1.79
N VAL A 235 -8.26 -3.83 -1.43
CA VAL A 235 -7.79 -3.95 -0.05
C VAL A 235 -6.95 -2.75 0.30
N LEU A 236 -7.29 -2.09 1.40
CA LEU A 236 -6.50 -1.01 1.98
C LEU A 236 -6.12 -1.37 3.42
N ARG A 237 -4.85 -1.16 3.76
CA ARG A 237 -4.27 -1.41 5.09
C ARG A 237 -3.61 -0.16 5.63
N TRP A 238 -3.82 0.10 6.91
CA TRP A 238 -3.16 1.19 7.63
C TRP A 238 -2.97 0.85 9.11
N PRO A 239 -1.98 1.45 9.79
CA PRO A 239 -1.75 1.23 11.22
C PRO A 239 -2.96 1.66 12.05
N GLU A 240 -3.32 0.88 13.08
CA GLU A 240 -4.33 1.28 14.06
C GLU A 240 -3.90 2.56 14.80
N GLY A 241 -4.86 3.45 15.07
CA GLY A 241 -4.59 4.73 15.75
C GLY A 241 -4.00 5.84 14.86
N SER A 242 -3.79 5.59 13.56
CA SER A 242 -3.28 6.59 12.62
C SER A 242 -4.28 7.71 12.26
N GLY A 243 -5.56 7.58 12.62
CA GLY A 243 -6.62 8.52 12.24
C GLY A 243 -7.02 8.44 10.75
N VAL A 244 -6.50 7.47 10.00
CA VAL A 244 -6.85 7.25 8.60
C VAL A 244 -8.26 6.70 8.48
N ALA A 245 -9.05 7.28 7.56
CA ALA A 245 -10.39 6.82 7.21
C ALA A 245 -10.55 6.73 5.69
N ALA A 246 -11.23 5.68 5.23
CA ALA A 246 -11.53 5.45 3.83
C ALA A 246 -13.05 5.48 3.61
N GLN A 247 -13.51 6.38 2.73
CA GLN A 247 -14.91 6.54 2.37
C GLN A 247 -15.13 6.07 0.93
N PRO A 248 -15.73 4.88 0.72
CA PRO A 248 -16.02 4.34 -0.60
C PRO A 248 -17.31 4.93 -1.19
N SER A 249 -17.40 4.93 -2.52
CA SER A 249 -18.65 5.18 -3.24
C SER A 249 -19.58 3.94 -3.24
N PRO A 250 -20.87 4.08 -3.59
CA PRO A 250 -21.83 2.97 -3.58
C PRO A 250 -21.48 1.78 -4.51
N ALA A 251 -20.65 2.00 -5.53
CA ALA A 251 -20.18 0.96 -6.46
C ALA A 251 -19.16 -0.02 -5.83
N LEU A 252 -18.66 0.29 -4.63
CA LEU A 252 -17.71 -0.49 -3.86
C LEU A 252 -18.44 -1.10 -2.65
N LYS A 253 -18.81 -2.37 -2.74
CA LYS A 253 -19.55 -3.05 -1.67
C LYS A 253 -18.58 -3.53 -0.60
N ALA A 254 -18.76 -3.08 0.63
CA ALA A 254 -17.92 -3.50 1.75
C ALA A 254 -18.00 -5.01 1.95
N GLN A 255 -16.84 -5.65 2.06
CA GLN A 255 -16.71 -7.06 2.37
C GLN A 255 -16.21 -7.19 3.81
N GLN A 256 -17.10 -7.58 4.72
CA GLN A 256 -16.71 -7.83 6.11
C GLN A 256 -15.84 -9.07 6.17
N GLN A 257 -14.64 -8.91 6.73
CA GLN A 257 -13.73 -10.01 7.02
C GLN A 257 -13.09 -9.76 8.39
N ALA A 258 -12.83 -10.83 9.14
CA ALA A 258 -12.21 -10.73 10.46
C ALA A 258 -10.80 -10.11 10.34
N PRO A 259 -10.38 -9.28 11.31
CA PRO A 259 -9.04 -8.70 11.32
C PRO A 259 -7.98 -9.81 11.32
N ILE A 260 -7.02 -9.71 10.40
CA ILE A 260 -6.00 -10.75 10.16
C ILE A 260 -4.84 -10.63 11.16
N SER A 261 -4.58 -9.44 11.69
CA SER A 261 -3.54 -9.20 12.68
C SER A 261 -3.90 -8.05 13.62
N SER A 262 -3.48 -8.14 14.88
CA SER A 262 -3.64 -7.08 15.88
C SER A 262 -2.74 -5.87 15.55
N GLY A 263 -3.31 -4.66 15.52
CA GLY A 263 -2.56 -3.41 15.33
C GLY A 263 -2.57 -2.84 13.90
N VAL A 264 -3.29 -3.48 12.96
CA VAL A 264 -3.47 -3.01 11.58
C VAL A 264 -4.95 -3.05 11.22
N ASN A 265 -5.48 -1.91 10.79
CA ASN A 265 -6.81 -1.85 10.21
C ASN A 265 -6.74 -2.27 8.75
N GLU A 266 -7.67 -3.13 8.34
CA GLU A 266 -7.84 -3.57 6.96
C GLU A 266 -9.28 -3.38 6.53
N SER A 267 -9.48 -2.73 5.40
CA SER A 267 -10.79 -2.60 4.78
C SER A 267 -10.78 -3.19 3.38
N ARG A 268 -11.84 -3.94 3.08
CA ARG A 268 -12.03 -4.64 1.81
C ARG A 268 -13.32 -4.19 1.14
N TRP A 269 -13.25 -3.92 -0.16
CA TRP A 269 -14.43 -3.61 -0.96
C TRP A 269 -14.42 -4.37 -2.28
N ARG A 270 -15.55 -4.98 -2.64
CA ARG A 270 -15.77 -5.61 -3.93
C ARG A 270 -16.20 -4.56 -4.95
N ILE A 271 -15.47 -4.47 -6.06
CA ILE A 271 -15.75 -3.56 -7.18
C ILE A 271 -16.92 -4.13 -7.98
N THR A 272 -18.03 -3.39 -8.05
CA THR A 272 -19.22 -3.78 -8.84
C THR A 272 -19.45 -2.89 -10.07
N GLY A 273 -18.75 -1.76 -10.14
CA GLY A 273 -18.80 -0.79 -11.23
C GLY A 273 -17.79 0.33 -10.96
N ASP A 274 -17.90 1.42 -11.72
CA ASP A 274 -17.02 2.59 -11.57
C ASP A 274 -17.18 3.20 -10.18
N GLY A 275 -16.07 3.30 -9.45
CA GLY A 275 -16.08 3.61 -8.02
C GLY A 275 -14.98 4.58 -7.64
N THR A 276 -15.19 5.28 -6.53
CA THR A 276 -14.18 6.16 -5.95
C THR A 276 -14.01 5.86 -4.46
N VAL A 277 -12.78 5.95 -3.97
CA VAL A 277 -12.46 5.88 -2.54
C VAL A 277 -11.73 7.15 -2.15
N ARG A 278 -12.29 7.87 -1.18
CA ARG A 278 -11.64 9.03 -0.57
C ARG A 278 -10.92 8.59 0.69
N ILE A 279 -9.60 8.78 0.72
CA ILE A 279 -8.73 8.42 1.84
C ILE A 279 -8.31 9.72 2.54
N THR A 280 -8.66 9.83 3.81
CA THR A 280 -8.36 10.98 4.68
C THR A 280 -7.51 10.55 5.87
N GLY A 281 -6.82 11.49 6.52
CA GLY A 281 -5.96 11.23 7.69
C GLY A 281 -4.51 10.80 7.36
N GLY A 282 -4.16 10.64 6.08
CA GLY A 282 -2.77 10.52 5.61
C GLY A 282 -2.07 11.88 5.45
N PRO A 283 -0.79 11.91 5.01
CA PRO A 283 -0.05 13.16 4.79
C PRO A 283 -0.69 14.08 3.73
N ARG A 284 -1.46 13.49 2.80
CA ARG A 284 -2.33 14.19 1.87
C ARG A 284 -3.65 13.44 1.75
N GLU A 285 -4.72 14.19 1.50
CA GLU A 285 -5.99 13.60 1.07
C GLU A 285 -5.81 13.00 -0.33
N THR A 286 -6.24 11.76 -0.52
CA THR A 286 -6.12 11.06 -1.81
C THR A 286 -7.47 10.50 -2.24
N ARG A 287 -7.83 10.74 -3.50
CA ARG A 287 -9.01 10.19 -4.17
C ARG A 287 -8.56 9.12 -5.15
N LEU A 288 -8.91 7.88 -4.85
CA LEU A 288 -8.72 6.76 -5.75
C LEU A 288 -9.95 6.60 -6.63
N SER A 289 -9.80 6.76 -7.95
CA SER A 289 -10.84 6.50 -8.95
C SER A 289 -10.56 5.17 -9.63
N ILE A 290 -11.53 4.27 -9.61
CA ILE A 290 -11.43 2.93 -10.19
C ILE A 290 -12.42 2.85 -11.34
N ALA A 291 -11.91 2.75 -12.56
CA ALA A 291 -12.69 2.44 -13.76
C ALA A 291 -12.81 0.92 -13.90
N SER A 292 -14.05 0.44 -13.93
CA SER A 292 -14.37 -0.98 -13.97
C SER A 292 -14.36 -1.51 -15.41
N ILE A 293 -13.75 -2.68 -15.62
CA ILE A 293 -13.79 -3.40 -16.89
C ILE A 293 -14.88 -4.47 -16.77
N ALA A 294 -15.96 -4.30 -17.55
CA ALA A 294 -17.07 -5.24 -17.56
C ALA A 294 -16.64 -6.59 -18.16
N ASN A 295 -17.13 -7.70 -17.60
CA ASN A 295 -16.95 -9.03 -18.19
C ASN A 295 -18.04 -9.26 -19.23
N GLU A 296 -17.65 -9.56 -20.48
CA GLU A 296 -18.59 -9.88 -21.56
C GLU A 296 -18.85 -11.39 -21.60
N PRO A 297 -20.06 -11.84 -21.97
CA PRO A 297 -20.34 -13.26 -22.16
C PRO A 297 -19.50 -13.87 -23.30
N PRO A 298 -19.15 -15.17 -23.22
CA PRO A 298 -18.34 -15.83 -24.23
C PRO A 298 -19.08 -15.93 -25.57
N SER A 299 -18.36 -15.75 -26.67
CA SER A 299 -18.91 -15.96 -28.02
C SER A 299 -18.68 -17.39 -28.48
N VAL A 300 -19.70 -18.03 -29.07
CA VAL A 300 -19.60 -19.38 -29.64
C VAL A 300 -20.40 -19.49 -30.93
N ARG A 301 -19.83 -20.15 -31.95
CA ARG A 301 -20.47 -20.37 -33.24
C ARG A 301 -20.18 -21.74 -33.82
N ILE A 302 -21.15 -22.29 -34.54
CA ILE A 302 -20.96 -23.51 -35.35
C ILE A 302 -20.33 -23.10 -36.68
N VAL A 303 -19.30 -23.83 -37.11
CA VAL A 303 -18.57 -23.58 -38.35
C VAL A 303 -18.88 -24.67 -39.37
N GLY A 304 -19.50 -24.27 -40.47
CA GLY A 304 -19.99 -25.19 -41.49
C GLY A 304 -21.24 -25.96 -41.04
N GLU A 305 -21.69 -26.88 -41.88
CA GLU A 305 -22.88 -27.68 -41.57
C GLU A 305 -22.53 -28.88 -40.67
N PRO A 306 -23.34 -29.16 -39.63
CA PRO A 306 -23.25 -30.38 -38.85
C PRO A 306 -23.25 -31.63 -39.75
N LYS A 307 -22.26 -32.51 -39.57
CA LYS A 307 -22.17 -33.72 -40.38
C LYS A 307 -22.76 -34.90 -39.63
N THR A 308 -23.76 -35.53 -40.22
CA THR A 308 -24.35 -36.77 -39.70
C THR A 308 -23.83 -37.95 -40.51
N ASN A 309 -23.47 -39.03 -39.80
CA ASN A 309 -23.01 -40.26 -40.44
C ASN A 309 -24.08 -41.36 -40.34
N ILE A 310 -24.02 -42.32 -41.26
CA ILE A 310 -24.88 -43.51 -41.29
C ILE A 310 -24.74 -44.35 -40.00
N ARG A 311 -23.60 -44.25 -39.32
CA ARG A 311 -23.31 -44.95 -38.05
C ARG A 311 -24.04 -44.39 -36.83
N GLY A 312 -24.77 -43.27 -36.95
CA GLY A 312 -25.50 -42.70 -35.82
C GLY A 312 -24.85 -41.47 -35.16
N THR A 313 -23.67 -41.08 -35.62
CA THR A 313 -22.88 -40.01 -34.99
C THR A 313 -23.13 -38.65 -35.62
N VAL A 314 -23.16 -37.60 -34.79
CA VAL A 314 -23.14 -36.19 -35.20
C VAL A 314 -21.72 -35.65 -34.99
N THR A 315 -21.15 -35.05 -36.02
CA THR A 315 -19.88 -34.34 -35.95
C THR A 315 -20.12 -32.85 -36.07
N LEU A 316 -19.72 -32.10 -35.04
CA LEU A 316 -19.80 -30.65 -35.01
C LEU A 316 -18.40 -30.06 -35.17
N SER A 317 -18.32 -28.97 -35.93
CA SER A 317 -17.16 -28.10 -35.96
C SER A 317 -17.59 -26.74 -35.41
N TYR A 318 -16.86 -26.21 -34.44
CA TYR A 318 -17.26 -25.00 -33.73
C TYR A 318 -16.04 -24.19 -33.28
N GLU A 319 -16.28 -22.90 -33.10
CA GLU A 319 -15.30 -21.93 -32.61
C GLU A 319 -15.92 -21.14 -31.49
N GLY A 320 -15.09 -20.70 -30.55
CA GLY A 320 -15.50 -19.77 -29.52
C GLY A 320 -14.34 -18.89 -29.10
N SER A 321 -14.68 -17.70 -28.62
CA SER A 321 -13.72 -16.69 -28.18
C SER A 321 -14.25 -16.00 -26.94
N ASP A 322 -13.37 -15.84 -25.95
CA ASP A 322 -13.65 -15.19 -24.68
C ASP A 322 -12.36 -14.54 -24.14
N GLU A 323 -12.46 -13.44 -23.40
CA GLU A 323 -11.28 -12.75 -22.84
C GLU A 323 -10.53 -13.62 -21.82
N TYR A 324 -11.27 -14.38 -21.02
CA TYR A 324 -10.74 -15.20 -19.91
C TYR A 324 -10.75 -16.71 -20.21
N GLY A 325 -11.45 -17.10 -21.28
CA GLY A 325 -11.49 -18.45 -21.81
C GLY A 325 -12.78 -19.18 -21.49
N ILE A 326 -13.14 -20.11 -22.37
CA ILE A 326 -14.34 -20.94 -22.26
C ILE A 326 -14.01 -22.17 -21.43
N THR A 327 -14.82 -22.45 -20.40
CA THR A 327 -14.65 -23.60 -19.50
C THR A 327 -15.43 -24.81 -20.00
N SER A 328 -16.65 -24.60 -20.51
CA SER A 328 -17.51 -25.67 -21.02
C SER A 328 -18.33 -25.22 -22.22
N VAL A 329 -18.58 -26.14 -23.15
CA VAL A 329 -19.53 -25.95 -24.24
C VAL A 329 -20.52 -27.11 -24.22
N GLU A 330 -21.81 -26.79 -24.26
CA GLU A 330 -22.90 -27.77 -24.25
C GLU A 330 -23.76 -27.60 -25.50
N THR A 331 -24.23 -28.71 -26.05
CA THR A 331 -25.25 -28.70 -27.11
C THR A 331 -26.64 -28.63 -26.50
N ARG A 332 -27.48 -27.73 -26.99
CA ARG A 332 -28.89 -27.61 -26.62
C ARG A 332 -29.76 -27.87 -27.84
N PHE A 333 -30.50 -28.96 -27.80
CA PHE A 333 -31.45 -29.32 -28.85
C PHE A 333 -32.87 -28.93 -28.44
N ALA A 334 -33.63 -28.39 -29.38
CA ALA A 334 -35.01 -27.95 -29.18
C ALA A 334 -35.86 -28.24 -30.42
N ASP A 335 -37.17 -28.03 -30.27
CA ASP A 335 -38.17 -28.07 -31.34
C ASP A 335 -38.14 -29.35 -32.21
N PRO A 336 -38.24 -30.55 -31.61
CA PRO A 336 -38.21 -31.79 -32.39
C PRO A 336 -39.44 -31.86 -33.31
N ARG A 337 -39.17 -32.04 -34.60
CA ARG A 337 -40.16 -32.17 -35.66
C ARG A 337 -39.99 -33.49 -36.41
N TRP A 338 -41.11 -34.08 -36.80
CA TRP A 338 -41.15 -35.30 -37.60
C TRP A 338 -42.12 -35.09 -38.77
N HIS A 339 -41.64 -35.23 -40.01
CA HIS A 339 -42.40 -34.90 -41.22
C HIS A 339 -43.07 -33.51 -41.15
N GLY A 340 -42.33 -32.51 -40.68
CA GLY A 340 -42.81 -31.12 -40.54
C GLY A 340 -43.76 -30.85 -39.37
N ARG A 341 -44.19 -31.88 -38.62
CA ARG A 341 -45.05 -31.72 -37.43
C ARG A 341 -44.22 -31.64 -36.16
N ALA A 342 -44.55 -30.71 -35.29
CA ALA A 342 -43.96 -30.66 -33.95
C ALA A 342 -44.34 -31.92 -33.16
N MET A 343 -43.35 -32.54 -32.53
CA MET A 343 -43.51 -33.77 -31.77
C MET A 343 -43.50 -33.55 -30.26
N ALA A 344 -42.76 -32.54 -29.78
CA ALA A 344 -42.77 -32.19 -28.36
C ALA A 344 -44.02 -31.37 -28.03
N SER A 345 -44.85 -31.90 -27.14
CA SER A 345 -45.93 -31.18 -26.46
C SER A 345 -45.46 -30.74 -25.06
N GLY A 346 -46.34 -30.16 -24.24
CA GLY A 346 -46.00 -29.73 -22.88
C GLY A 346 -45.62 -30.84 -21.89
N HIS A 347 -45.77 -32.13 -22.26
CA HIS A 347 -45.51 -33.28 -21.39
C HIS A 347 -44.50 -34.29 -21.97
N PRO A 348 -43.22 -33.92 -22.20
CA PRO A 348 -42.20 -34.87 -22.64
C PRO A 348 -41.73 -35.77 -21.49
N LEU A 349 -41.60 -37.08 -21.75
CA LEU A 349 -41.09 -38.05 -20.76
C LEU A 349 -39.56 -38.05 -20.64
N VAL A 350 -38.87 -37.60 -21.69
CA VAL A 350 -37.41 -37.62 -21.80
C VAL A 350 -36.91 -36.22 -22.13
N ALA A 351 -35.90 -35.76 -21.38
CA ALA A 351 -35.26 -34.48 -21.61
C ALA A 351 -34.62 -34.41 -23.01
N PRO A 352 -34.44 -33.21 -23.59
CA PRO A 352 -33.65 -33.05 -24.80
C PRO A 352 -32.26 -33.66 -24.63
N PRO A 353 -31.68 -34.25 -25.69
CA PRO A 353 -30.32 -34.75 -25.62
C PRO A 353 -29.36 -33.61 -25.26
N LEU A 354 -28.30 -33.93 -24.53
CA LEU A 354 -27.23 -33.00 -24.17
C LEU A 354 -25.91 -33.70 -24.45
N ALA A 355 -25.01 -33.03 -25.15
CA ALA A 355 -23.63 -33.46 -25.34
C ALA A 355 -22.68 -32.35 -24.89
N ASN A 356 -21.74 -32.72 -24.03
CA ASN A 356 -20.69 -31.83 -23.53
C ASN A 356 -19.53 -31.88 -24.53
N LEU A 357 -19.21 -30.73 -25.11
CA LEU A 357 -18.13 -30.58 -26.07
C LEU A 357 -16.89 -30.03 -25.36
N PRO A 358 -15.68 -30.43 -25.76
CA PRO A 358 -14.46 -29.86 -25.21
C PRO A 358 -14.40 -28.34 -25.50
N PRO A 359 -13.81 -27.53 -24.61
CA PRO A 359 -13.69 -26.10 -24.84
C PRO A 359 -12.83 -25.83 -26.09
N PRO A 360 -13.24 -24.89 -26.96
CA PRO A 360 -12.48 -24.57 -28.16
C PRO A 360 -11.17 -23.86 -27.81
N PRO A 361 -10.14 -23.97 -28.66
CA PRO A 361 -8.87 -23.29 -28.44
C PRO A 361 -9.03 -21.76 -28.48
N ASN A 362 -8.75 -21.09 -27.36
CA ASN A 362 -8.85 -19.64 -27.23
C ASN A 362 -7.56 -18.92 -27.70
N ARG A 363 -7.15 -19.14 -28.96
CA ARG A 363 -6.00 -18.46 -29.56
C ARG A 363 -6.35 -17.92 -30.95
N PRO A 364 -5.88 -16.71 -31.33
CA PRO A 364 -6.10 -16.18 -32.66
C PRO A 364 -5.59 -17.13 -33.75
N GLY A 365 -6.42 -17.41 -34.77
CA GLY A 365 -6.09 -18.30 -35.88
C GLY A 365 -5.99 -19.78 -35.51
N ALA A 366 -6.54 -20.21 -34.37
CA ALA A 366 -6.72 -21.63 -34.10
C ALA A 366 -7.68 -22.27 -35.11
N PRO A 367 -7.46 -23.54 -35.52
CA PRO A 367 -8.48 -24.26 -36.27
C PRO A 367 -9.74 -24.47 -35.40
N PRO A 368 -10.93 -24.55 -36.01
CA PRO A 368 -12.16 -24.92 -35.31
C PRO A 368 -11.97 -26.20 -34.50
N ALA A 369 -12.53 -26.23 -33.29
CA ALA A 369 -12.68 -27.47 -32.55
C ALA A 369 -13.64 -28.39 -33.30
N ARG A 370 -13.37 -29.69 -33.26
CA ARG A 370 -14.25 -30.71 -33.83
C ARG A 370 -14.47 -31.80 -32.80
N ASP A 371 -15.73 -32.16 -32.62
CA ASP A 371 -16.10 -33.27 -31.76
C ASP A 371 -17.21 -34.11 -32.42
N THR A 372 -17.24 -35.39 -32.07
CA THR A 372 -18.16 -36.39 -32.60
C THR A 372 -18.81 -37.17 -31.48
N PHE A 373 -20.13 -37.12 -31.41
CA PHE A 373 -20.92 -37.81 -30.39
C PHE A 373 -22.05 -38.61 -31.03
N ASP A 374 -22.52 -39.65 -30.32
CA ASP A 374 -23.57 -40.55 -30.79
C ASP A 374 -24.91 -40.24 -30.10
N LEU A 375 -25.95 -39.97 -30.89
CA LEU A 375 -27.32 -39.73 -30.42
C LEU A 375 -28.32 -40.72 -31.02
N SER A 376 -27.86 -41.75 -31.72
CA SER A 376 -28.73 -42.65 -32.49
C SER A 376 -29.65 -43.54 -31.66
N GLY A 377 -29.29 -43.81 -30.40
CA GLY A 377 -30.13 -44.52 -29.43
C GLY A 377 -31.14 -43.63 -28.69
N HIS A 378 -30.98 -42.30 -28.79
CA HIS A 378 -31.85 -41.35 -28.08
C HIS A 378 -33.27 -41.35 -28.67
N PRO A 379 -34.35 -41.18 -27.89
CA PRO A 379 -35.71 -41.13 -28.44
C PRO A 379 -35.94 -40.04 -29.50
N TRP A 380 -35.15 -38.96 -29.44
CA TRP A 380 -35.19 -37.87 -30.43
C TRP A 380 -34.49 -38.24 -31.75
N ALA A 381 -33.82 -39.40 -31.84
CA ALA A 381 -33.16 -39.83 -33.06
C ALA A 381 -34.14 -39.86 -34.24
N GLY A 382 -33.72 -39.26 -35.36
CA GLY A 382 -34.50 -39.14 -36.59
C GLY A 382 -35.36 -37.87 -36.69
N THR A 383 -35.58 -37.12 -35.61
CA THR A 383 -36.32 -35.86 -35.71
C THR A 383 -35.45 -34.73 -36.27
N GLU A 384 -36.08 -33.82 -36.98
CA GLU A 384 -35.54 -32.49 -37.26
C GLU A 384 -35.52 -31.69 -35.96
N VAL A 385 -34.38 -31.11 -35.60
CA VAL A 385 -34.20 -30.37 -34.34
C VAL A 385 -33.47 -29.07 -34.60
N THR A 386 -33.71 -28.09 -33.74
CA THR A 386 -32.92 -26.86 -33.67
C THR A 386 -31.77 -27.07 -32.68
N LEU A 387 -30.53 -26.99 -33.16
CA LEU A 387 -29.32 -27.06 -32.33
C LEU A 387 -28.80 -25.64 -32.03
N ARG A 388 -28.47 -25.40 -30.77
CA ARG A 388 -27.67 -24.26 -30.31
C ARG A 388 -26.51 -24.74 -29.47
N LEU A 389 -25.39 -24.03 -29.50
CA LEU A 389 -24.31 -24.22 -28.54
C LEU A 389 -24.49 -23.21 -27.40
N ALA A 390 -24.25 -23.64 -26.18
CA ALA A 390 -24.15 -22.79 -25.00
C ALA A 390 -22.73 -22.92 -24.44
N ALA A 391 -21.97 -21.82 -24.46
CA ALA A 391 -20.64 -21.74 -23.88
C ALA A 391 -20.71 -21.02 -22.54
N LYS A 392 -19.94 -21.49 -21.56
CA LYS A 392 -19.78 -20.84 -20.26
C LYS A 392 -18.33 -20.47 -20.01
N ASP A 393 -18.11 -19.26 -19.52
CA ASP A 393 -16.81 -18.80 -19.05
C ASP A 393 -16.55 -19.28 -17.62
N GLU A 394 -15.39 -18.96 -17.07
CA GLU A 394 -15.03 -19.29 -15.69
C GLU A 394 -15.74 -18.39 -14.65
N ALA A 395 -16.28 -17.24 -15.06
CA ALA A 395 -17.09 -16.36 -14.21
C ALA A 395 -18.57 -16.77 -14.11
N GLY A 396 -19.00 -17.77 -14.89
CA GLY A 396 -20.37 -18.29 -14.95
C GLY A 396 -21.29 -17.53 -15.91
N LEU A 397 -20.76 -16.62 -16.73
CA LEU A 397 -21.50 -16.01 -17.84
C LEU A 397 -21.70 -17.02 -18.95
N GLU A 398 -22.86 -16.95 -19.59
CA GLU A 398 -23.25 -17.87 -20.65
C GLU A 398 -23.52 -17.11 -21.95
N GLY A 399 -22.96 -17.61 -23.04
CA GLY A 399 -23.24 -17.13 -24.40
C GLY A 399 -23.74 -18.26 -25.29
N THR A 400 -24.68 -17.94 -26.17
CA THR A 400 -25.35 -18.91 -27.04
C THR A 400 -25.09 -18.66 -28.51
N SER A 401 -24.96 -19.72 -29.31
CA SER A 401 -24.82 -19.60 -30.76
C SER A 401 -26.15 -19.32 -31.47
N ASP A 402 -26.02 -18.93 -32.73
CA ASP A 402 -27.12 -18.97 -33.69
C ASP A 402 -27.70 -20.40 -33.82
N PRO A 403 -29.01 -20.52 -34.06
CA PRO A 403 -29.67 -21.81 -34.21
C PRO A 403 -29.33 -22.44 -35.57
N VAL A 404 -29.05 -23.74 -35.57
CA VAL A 404 -28.84 -24.54 -36.78
C VAL A 404 -29.81 -25.71 -36.78
N SER A 405 -30.60 -25.84 -37.85
CA SER A 405 -31.51 -26.97 -38.02
C SER A 405 -30.75 -28.18 -38.57
N LEU A 406 -30.93 -29.35 -37.96
CA LEU A 406 -30.43 -30.61 -38.50
C LEU A 406 -31.39 -31.76 -38.20
N THR A 407 -31.30 -32.83 -38.98
CA THR A 407 -31.98 -34.08 -38.66
C THR A 407 -31.05 -34.96 -37.84
N LEU A 408 -31.47 -35.36 -36.65
CA LEU A 408 -30.67 -36.26 -35.82
C LEU A 408 -30.51 -37.62 -36.52
N PRO A 409 -29.29 -38.18 -36.54
CA PRO A 409 -29.09 -39.51 -37.10
C PRO A 409 -29.87 -40.55 -36.27
N ALA A 410 -30.42 -41.55 -36.94
CA ALA A 410 -31.15 -42.65 -36.33
C ALA A 410 -30.62 -43.98 -36.82
N HIS A 411 -30.71 -45.01 -35.99
CA HIS A 411 -30.42 -46.37 -36.43
C HIS A 411 -31.38 -46.79 -37.54
N PRO A 412 -30.87 -47.33 -38.67
CA PRO A 412 -31.72 -47.85 -39.73
C PRO A 412 -32.29 -49.21 -39.31
N PHE A 413 -33.59 -49.25 -39.01
CA PHE A 413 -34.31 -50.50 -38.75
C PHE A 413 -34.81 -51.10 -40.06
N THR A 414 -34.38 -52.32 -40.40
CA THR A 414 -34.82 -53.02 -41.62
C THR A 414 -36.12 -53.80 -41.40
N LYS A 415 -36.31 -54.37 -40.20
CA LYS A 415 -37.54 -55.10 -39.83
C LYS A 415 -38.72 -54.13 -39.69
N PRO A 416 -39.86 -54.35 -40.39
CA PRO A 416 -41.02 -53.46 -40.33
C PRO A 416 -41.58 -53.27 -38.91
N LEU A 417 -41.63 -54.34 -38.12
CA LEU A 417 -42.08 -54.27 -36.73
C LEU A 417 -41.20 -53.34 -35.89
N ALA A 418 -39.87 -53.46 -35.98
CA ALA A 418 -38.96 -52.60 -35.24
C ALA A 418 -39.09 -51.13 -35.65
N ARG A 419 -39.31 -50.85 -36.95
CA ARG A 419 -39.60 -49.49 -37.43
C ARG A 419 -40.85 -48.91 -36.77
N ALA A 420 -41.93 -49.69 -36.66
CA ALA A 420 -43.18 -49.26 -36.04
C ALA A 420 -43.03 -49.03 -34.53
N LEU A 421 -42.27 -49.89 -33.83
CA LEU A 421 -42.01 -49.76 -32.39
C LEU A 421 -41.16 -48.54 -32.07
N VAL A 422 -40.12 -48.25 -32.86
CA VAL A 422 -39.28 -47.06 -32.65
C VAL A 422 -40.05 -45.76 -32.91
N GLU A 423 -40.96 -45.77 -33.88
CA GLU A 423 -41.88 -44.64 -34.07
C GLU A 423 -42.80 -44.44 -32.85
N GLN A 424 -43.35 -45.53 -32.30
CA GLN A 424 -44.19 -45.47 -31.09
C GLN A 424 -43.41 -45.01 -29.87
N ARG A 425 -42.18 -45.51 -29.69
CA ARG A 425 -41.25 -45.07 -28.63
C ARG A 425 -40.99 -43.57 -28.73
N ARG A 426 -40.73 -43.05 -29.93
CA ARG A 426 -40.52 -41.61 -30.14
C ARG A 426 -41.75 -40.78 -29.79
N LYS A 427 -42.94 -41.18 -30.25
CA LYS A 427 -44.20 -40.48 -29.94
C LYS A 427 -44.42 -40.41 -28.43
N LEU A 428 -44.30 -41.54 -27.74
CA LEU A 428 -44.49 -41.60 -26.30
C LEU A 428 -43.42 -40.81 -25.54
N ALA A 429 -42.15 -40.84 -25.98
CA ALA A 429 -41.05 -40.15 -25.31
C ALA A 429 -41.16 -38.62 -25.39
N LEU A 430 -41.64 -38.10 -26.52
CA LEU A 430 -41.78 -36.66 -26.77
C LEU A 430 -43.10 -36.08 -26.27
N ASP A 431 -44.13 -36.93 -26.09
CA ASP A 431 -45.46 -36.53 -25.68
C ASP A 431 -46.16 -37.68 -24.92
N ALA A 432 -46.16 -37.61 -23.59
CA ALA A 432 -46.78 -38.59 -22.70
C ALA A 432 -48.30 -38.72 -22.93
N ASP A 433 -48.95 -37.64 -23.39
CA ASP A 433 -50.40 -37.61 -23.62
C ASP A 433 -50.80 -38.51 -24.78
N GLN A 434 -49.86 -38.89 -25.65
CA GLN A 434 -50.10 -39.82 -26.76
C GLN A 434 -50.17 -41.30 -26.33
N HIS A 435 -50.03 -41.62 -25.05
CA HIS A 435 -50.03 -43.01 -24.56
C HIS A 435 -51.23 -43.83 -25.07
N SER A 436 -52.42 -43.23 -25.17
CA SER A 436 -53.63 -43.89 -25.70
C SER A 436 -53.50 -44.24 -27.19
N GLN A 437 -52.97 -43.32 -28.01
CA GLN A 437 -52.74 -43.58 -29.43
C GLN A 437 -51.63 -44.62 -29.64
N VAL A 438 -50.58 -44.56 -28.82
CA VAL A 438 -49.49 -45.53 -28.85
C VAL A 438 -50.02 -46.92 -28.47
N LEU A 439 -50.87 -47.02 -27.44
CA LEU A 439 -51.50 -48.27 -27.04
C LEU A 439 -52.36 -48.87 -28.16
N GLU A 440 -53.16 -48.04 -28.83
CA GLU A 440 -53.95 -48.47 -30.01
C GLU A 440 -53.05 -48.98 -31.13
N ALA A 441 -51.94 -48.29 -31.43
CA ALA A 441 -50.97 -48.74 -32.41
C ALA A 441 -50.32 -50.09 -32.02
N LEU A 442 -49.98 -50.30 -30.75
CA LEU A 442 -49.45 -51.58 -30.26
C LEU A 442 -50.49 -52.70 -30.41
N HIS A 443 -51.76 -52.45 -30.10
CA HIS A 443 -52.84 -53.42 -30.32
C HIS A 443 -53.03 -53.72 -31.82
N ALA A 444 -52.95 -52.71 -32.69
CA ALA A 444 -53.06 -52.89 -34.14
C ALA A 444 -51.95 -53.80 -34.70
N LEU A 445 -50.72 -53.67 -34.18
CA LEU A 445 -49.60 -54.55 -34.54
C LEU A 445 -49.83 -56.01 -34.15
N MET A 446 -50.76 -56.30 -33.23
CA MET A 446 -51.07 -57.63 -32.71
C MET A 446 -52.33 -58.28 -33.32
N ILE A 447 -53.01 -57.65 -34.29
CA ILE A 447 -54.31 -58.13 -34.83
C ILE A 447 -54.21 -59.51 -35.54
N ALA A 448 -53.10 -59.79 -36.23
CA ALA A 448 -52.91 -61.05 -36.97
C ALA A 448 -51.47 -61.57 -36.82
N PRO A 449 -51.10 -62.06 -35.62
CA PRO A 449 -49.72 -62.42 -35.30
C PRO A 449 -49.18 -63.51 -36.23
N GLU A 450 -50.00 -64.48 -36.63
CA GLU A 450 -49.62 -65.55 -37.57
C GLU A 450 -49.13 -65.03 -38.93
N LYS A 451 -49.56 -63.83 -39.34
CA LYS A 451 -49.16 -63.20 -40.62
C LYS A 451 -47.99 -62.22 -40.48
N PHE A 452 -47.84 -61.57 -39.32
CA PHE A 452 -46.92 -60.44 -39.14
C PHE A 452 -45.81 -60.68 -38.09
N MET A 453 -45.92 -61.73 -37.27
CA MET A 453 -45.00 -62.04 -36.17
C MET A 453 -44.70 -63.55 -36.11
N PRO A 454 -43.60 -64.02 -36.72
CA PRO A 454 -43.25 -65.44 -36.74
C PRO A 454 -42.76 -65.98 -35.38
N GLU A 455 -42.32 -65.12 -34.47
CA GLU A 455 -41.72 -65.51 -33.19
C GLU A 455 -42.67 -65.25 -32.02
N ALA A 456 -43.10 -66.31 -31.34
CA ALA A 456 -44.03 -66.23 -30.19
C ALA A 456 -43.48 -65.38 -29.03
N GLY A 457 -42.16 -65.36 -28.83
CA GLY A 457 -41.51 -64.54 -27.80
C GLY A 457 -41.78 -63.05 -28.00
N ILE A 458 -41.63 -62.54 -29.23
CA ILE A 458 -41.87 -61.13 -29.56
C ILE A 458 -43.34 -60.76 -29.29
N TYR A 459 -44.29 -61.63 -29.63
CA TYR A 459 -45.70 -61.41 -29.36
C TYR A 459 -45.99 -61.30 -27.85
N VAL A 460 -45.43 -62.21 -27.04
CA VAL A 460 -45.59 -62.17 -25.59
C VAL A 460 -44.99 -60.89 -25.00
N SER A 461 -43.79 -60.50 -25.44
CA SER A 461 -43.15 -59.24 -25.04
C SER A 461 -44.01 -58.03 -25.41
N LEU A 462 -44.49 -57.95 -26.64
CA LEU A 462 -45.33 -56.84 -27.10
C LEU A 462 -46.65 -56.75 -26.32
N ARG A 463 -47.27 -57.90 -26.02
CA ARG A 463 -48.48 -57.96 -25.20
C ARG A 463 -48.20 -57.51 -23.76
N SER A 464 -47.03 -57.86 -23.20
CA SER A 464 -46.59 -57.38 -21.90
C SER A 464 -46.40 -55.87 -21.90
N ILE A 465 -45.73 -55.32 -22.91
CA ILE A 465 -45.51 -53.88 -23.08
C ILE A 465 -46.85 -53.13 -23.18
N ALA A 466 -47.78 -53.61 -24.01
CA ALA A 466 -49.11 -53.00 -24.14
C ALA A 466 -49.89 -53.04 -22.81
N ARG A 467 -49.79 -54.14 -22.06
CA ARG A 467 -50.41 -54.24 -20.73
C ARG A 467 -49.80 -53.25 -19.75
N SER A 468 -48.47 -53.16 -19.68
CA SER A 468 -47.75 -52.20 -18.83
C SER A 468 -48.14 -50.77 -19.17
N LEU A 469 -48.21 -50.43 -20.46
CA LEU A 469 -48.67 -49.12 -20.94
C LEU A 469 -50.12 -48.83 -20.53
N SER A 470 -51.02 -49.81 -20.63
CA SER A 470 -52.42 -49.64 -20.24
C SER A 470 -52.63 -49.47 -18.73
N SER A 471 -51.73 -50.02 -17.91
CA SER A 471 -51.76 -49.92 -16.45
C SER A 471 -50.93 -48.76 -15.91
N ALA A 472 -50.19 -48.04 -16.77
CA ALA A 472 -49.32 -46.95 -16.35
C ALA A 472 -50.17 -45.78 -15.85
N THR A 473 -49.86 -45.32 -14.64
CA THR A 473 -50.58 -44.23 -13.94
C THR A 473 -49.71 -43.01 -13.67
N ASN A 474 -48.41 -43.11 -13.92
CA ASN A 474 -47.43 -42.04 -13.73
C ASN A 474 -46.32 -42.09 -14.79
N ASP A 475 -45.55 -41.00 -14.88
CA ASP A 475 -44.48 -40.84 -15.87
C ASP A 475 -43.35 -41.87 -15.70
N ASP A 476 -43.06 -42.29 -14.47
CA ASP A 476 -42.00 -43.27 -14.21
C ASP A 476 -42.32 -44.63 -14.87
N GLN A 477 -43.57 -45.08 -14.75
CA GLN A 477 -44.06 -46.29 -15.42
C GLN A 477 -44.06 -46.13 -16.95
N LEU A 478 -44.38 -44.95 -17.47
CA LEU A 478 -44.30 -44.69 -18.91
C LEU A 478 -42.84 -44.71 -19.40
N ARG A 479 -41.89 -44.22 -18.62
CA ARG A 479 -40.46 -44.30 -18.95
C ARG A 479 -39.94 -45.75 -18.95
N GLU A 480 -40.45 -46.61 -18.07
CA GLU A 480 -40.15 -48.05 -18.12
C GLU A 480 -40.61 -48.68 -19.43
N VAL A 481 -41.83 -48.34 -19.88
CA VAL A 481 -42.35 -48.78 -21.19
C VAL A 481 -41.45 -48.31 -22.35
N LEU A 482 -40.89 -47.10 -22.29
CA LEU A 482 -39.95 -46.61 -23.30
C LEU A 482 -38.66 -47.45 -23.38
N GLY A 483 -38.18 -47.95 -22.24
CA GLY A 483 -37.05 -48.88 -22.17
C GLY A 483 -37.39 -50.21 -22.83
N ASN A 484 -38.54 -50.79 -22.46
CA ASN A 484 -38.99 -52.07 -23.00
C ASN A 484 -39.30 -52.03 -24.51
N LEU A 485 -39.67 -50.87 -25.06
CA LEU A 485 -39.85 -50.68 -26.51
C LEU A 485 -38.52 -50.65 -27.30
N TRP A 486 -37.40 -50.45 -26.62
CA TRP A 486 -36.07 -50.38 -27.23
C TRP A 486 -35.34 -51.74 -27.26
N GLU A 487 -35.50 -52.52 -26.19
CA GLU A 487 -35.04 -53.92 -26.12
C GLU A 487 -35.75 -54.81 -27.14
#